data_AF-A0A9D7A9E4-F1
#
_entry.id   AF-A0A9D7A9E4-F1
#
_cell.length_a   1.000
_cell.length_b   1.000
_cell.length_c   1.000
_cell.angle_alpha   90.00
_cell.angle_beta   90.00
_cell.angle_gamma   90.00
#
_symmetry.space_group_name_H-M   'P 1'
#
loop_
_entity.id
_entity.type
_entity.pdbx_description
1 polymer ?
#
loop_
_entity_poly.entity_id
_entity_poly.type
_entity_poly.pdbx_seq_one_letter_code
_entity_poly.pdbx_strand_id
1 'polypeptide(L)'
;MTAFRILLGFFIVAIICYTGPVIYSHGWNLLPVFFGDMAAMTWAGQFNFDFTCLLALSGLWVAWRNNFSARGIMLGVLGFFGGIMFLAPYLLFASFKANGDMKVLLLGKDRANV
;
A
#
# COMPACT_ATOMS: atom_id res chain seq x y z
N MET A 1 -19.45 3.44 -2.19
CA MET A 1 -18.33 3.51 -3.15
C MET A 1 -17.73 4.88 -3.30
N THR A 2 -18.50 5.95 -3.49
CA THR A 2 -17.98 7.33 -3.61
C THR A 2 -17.13 7.74 -2.40
N ALA A 3 -17.63 7.57 -1.16
CA ALA A 3 -16.88 7.89 0.05
C ALA A 3 -15.52 7.16 0.14
N PHE A 4 -15.48 5.88 -0.25
CA PHE A 4 -14.24 5.10 -0.29
C PHE A 4 -13.24 5.69 -1.29
N ARG A 5 -13.69 6.04 -2.51
CA ARG A 5 -12.82 6.67 -3.51
C ARG A 5 -12.31 8.05 -3.06
N ILE A 6 -13.14 8.84 -2.38
CA ILE A 6 -12.75 10.13 -1.79
C ILE A 6 -11.67 9.90 -0.73
N LEU A 7 -11.84 8.93 0.15
CA LEU A 7 -10.84 8.57 1.17
C LEU A 7 -9.50 8.18 0.54
N LEU A 8 -9.52 7.35 -0.51
CA LEU A 8 -8.30 6.98 -1.22
C LEU A 8 -7.62 8.18 -1.89
N GLY A 9 -8.41 9.07 -2.52
CA GLY A 9 -7.91 10.32 -3.07
C GLY A 9 -7.26 11.21 -2.01
N PHE A 10 -7.90 11.33 -0.84
CA PHE A 10 -7.34 12.05 0.31
C PHE A 10 -6.02 11.44 0.77
N PHE A 11 -5.92 10.11 0.93
CA PHE A 11 -4.66 9.46 1.30
C PHE A 11 -3.53 9.73 0.32
N ILE A 12 -3.82 9.72 -1.00
CA ILE A 12 -2.83 10.02 -2.04
C ILE A 12 -2.31 11.47 -1.91
N VAL A 13 -3.22 12.43 -1.75
CA VAL A 13 -2.83 13.84 -1.60
C VAL A 13 -2.07 14.05 -0.30
N ALA A 14 -2.58 13.52 0.81
CA ALA A 14 -1.97 13.68 2.13
C ALA A 14 -0.55 13.12 2.17
N ILE A 15 -0.31 11.92 1.63
CA ILE A 15 1.03 11.33 1.66
C ILE A 15 2.01 12.09 0.77
N ILE A 16 1.60 12.56 -0.41
CA ILE A 16 2.47 13.38 -1.28
C ILE A 16 2.84 14.70 -0.59
N CYS A 17 1.85 15.39 -0.01
CA CYS A 17 2.06 16.65 0.70
C CYS A 17 2.95 16.49 1.93
N TYR A 18 2.88 15.35 2.62
CA TYR A 18 3.74 15.07 3.77
C TYR A 18 5.16 14.65 3.37
N THR A 19 5.29 13.78 2.37
CA THR A 19 6.58 13.22 1.95
C THR A 19 7.47 14.25 1.24
N GLY A 20 6.89 15.21 0.49
CA GLY A 20 7.67 16.24 -0.23
C GLY A 20 8.61 17.05 0.67
N PRO A 21 8.10 17.73 1.72
CA PRO A 21 8.95 18.49 2.66
C PRO A 21 9.95 17.62 3.43
N VAL A 22 9.59 16.37 3.75
CA VAL A 22 10.49 15.41 4.42
C VAL A 22 11.66 15.06 3.50
N ILE A 23 11.42 14.76 2.23
CA ILE A 23 12.48 14.51 1.24
C ILE A 23 13.34 15.76 1.05
N TYR A 24 12.73 16.95 0.96
CA TYR A 24 13.47 18.21 0.80
C TYR A 24 14.41 18.44 1.99
N SER A 25 13.97 18.13 3.21
CA SER A 25 14.72 18.42 4.43
C SER A 25 15.71 17.31 4.82
N HIS A 26 15.45 16.05 4.44
CA HIS A 26 16.19 14.88 4.96
C HIS A 26 16.73 13.95 3.85
N GLY A 27 16.49 14.27 2.59
CA GLY A 27 16.93 13.52 1.43
C GLY A 27 16.13 12.24 1.17
N TRP A 28 16.61 11.43 0.22
CA TRP A 28 15.97 10.18 -0.21
C TRP A 28 16.40 8.96 0.65
N ASN A 29 16.45 9.14 1.97
CA ASN A 29 17.03 8.18 2.91
C ASN A 29 16.00 7.33 3.65
N LEU A 30 14.80 7.15 3.09
CA LEU A 30 13.70 6.44 3.75
C LEU A 30 14.11 5.06 4.27
N LEU A 31 14.68 4.18 3.42
CA LEU A 31 15.00 2.81 3.82
C LEU A 31 16.10 2.75 4.90
N PRO A 32 17.24 3.47 4.77
CA PRO A 32 18.24 3.52 5.84
C PRO A 32 17.67 4.00 7.18
N VAL A 33 16.85 5.06 7.19
CA VAL A 33 16.22 5.58 8.41
C VAL A 33 15.25 4.55 9.00
N PHE A 34 14.38 4.00 8.16
CA PHE A 34 13.35 3.05 8.57
C PHE A 34 13.92 1.80 9.25
N PHE A 35 14.93 1.17 8.63
CA PHE A 35 15.57 -0.02 9.20
C PHE A 35 16.57 0.32 10.32
N GLY A 36 17.17 1.52 10.29
CA GLY A 36 18.01 2.02 11.39
C GLY A 36 17.21 2.17 12.69
N ASP A 37 16.01 2.74 12.62
CA ASP A 37 15.11 2.86 13.78
C ASP A 37 14.72 1.49 14.34
N MET A 38 14.48 0.49 13.48
CA MET A 38 14.20 -0.88 13.90
C MET A 38 15.38 -1.48 14.65
N ALA A 39 16.60 -1.33 14.14
CA ALA A 39 17.81 -1.82 14.80
C ALA A 39 18.06 -1.13 16.15
N ALA A 40 17.63 0.12 16.30
CA ALA A 40 17.75 0.88 17.55
C ALA A 40 16.81 0.38 18.68
N MET A 41 15.83 -0.49 18.38
CA MET A 41 14.93 -1.11 19.37
C MET A 41 14.21 -0.09 20.27
N THR A 42 13.81 1.06 19.71
CA THR A 42 13.00 2.09 20.38
C THR A 42 11.54 2.04 19.94
N TRP A 43 10.70 2.95 20.43
CA TRP A 43 9.31 3.08 19.98
C TRP A 43 9.18 3.32 18.46
N ALA A 44 10.07 4.10 17.85
CA ALA A 44 10.07 4.30 16.39
C ALA A 44 10.37 2.97 15.66
N GLY A 45 11.34 2.21 16.16
CA GLY A 45 11.66 0.89 15.63
C GLY A 45 10.52 -0.12 15.78
N GLN A 46 9.84 -0.13 16.93
CA GLN A 46 8.68 -0.98 17.16
C GLN A 46 7.54 -0.64 16.19
N PHE A 47 7.25 0.64 15.96
CA PHE A 47 6.25 1.07 14.98
C PHE A 47 6.63 0.68 13.55
N ASN A 48 7.90 0.86 13.15
CA ASN A 48 8.38 0.46 11.84
C ASN A 48 8.28 -1.06 11.63
N PHE A 49 8.60 -1.87 12.65
CA PHE A 49 8.44 -3.31 12.57
C PHE A 49 6.97 -3.72 12.45
N ASP A 50 6.08 -3.16 13.28
CA ASP A 50 4.64 -3.41 13.19
C ASP A 50 4.09 -3.02 11.80
N PHE A 51 4.47 -1.84 11.31
CA PHE A 51 4.08 -1.39 9.98
C PHE A 51 4.63 -2.31 8.87
N THR A 52 5.85 -2.85 9.02
CA THR A 52 6.41 -3.83 8.08
C THR A 52 5.57 -5.10 8.00
N CYS A 53 5.06 -5.59 9.14
CA CYS A 53 4.13 -6.72 9.17
C CYS A 53 2.83 -6.41 8.42
N LEU A 54 2.29 -5.20 8.59
CA LEU A 54 1.10 -4.74 7.85
C LEU A 54 1.39 -4.63 6.33
N LEU A 55 2.57 -4.13 5.95
CA LEU A 55 3.02 -4.05 4.55
C LEU A 55 3.16 -5.44 3.93
N ALA A 56 3.70 -6.41 4.68
CA ALA A 56 3.79 -7.80 4.24
C ALA A 56 2.41 -8.39 3.95
N LEU A 57 1.47 -8.22 4.87
CA LEU A 57 0.09 -8.68 4.68
C LEU A 57 -0.59 -7.97 3.49
N SER A 58 -0.38 -6.66 3.34
CA SER A 58 -0.89 -5.88 2.21
C SER A 58 -0.35 -6.39 0.87
N GLY A 59 0.98 -6.55 0.75
CA GLY A 59 1.62 -7.06 -0.46
C GLY A 59 1.18 -8.48 -0.80
N LEU A 60 1.10 -9.37 0.20
CA LEU A 60 0.59 -10.73 0.03
C LEU A 60 -0.86 -10.74 -0.41
N TRP A 61 -1.71 -9.89 0.18
CA TRP A 61 -3.10 -9.74 -0.23
C TRP A 61 -3.22 -9.25 -1.68
N VAL A 62 -2.40 -8.27 -2.09
CA VAL A 62 -2.33 -7.80 -3.48
C VAL A 62 -1.93 -8.93 -4.43
N ALA A 63 -0.92 -9.74 -4.08
CA ALA A 63 -0.53 -10.88 -4.90
C ALA A 63 -1.64 -11.95 -4.96
N TRP A 64 -2.22 -12.28 -3.81
CA TRP A 64 -3.27 -13.27 -3.65
C TRP A 64 -4.54 -12.93 -4.45
N ARG A 65 -5.01 -11.67 -4.41
CA ARG A 65 -6.19 -11.21 -5.16
C ARG A 65 -5.97 -11.21 -6.68
N ASN A 66 -4.71 -11.25 -7.12
CA ASN A 66 -4.32 -11.42 -8.52
C ASN A 66 -3.80 -12.84 -8.82
N ASN A 67 -4.28 -13.82 -8.06
CA ASN A 67 -4.00 -15.25 -8.22
C ASN A 67 -2.53 -15.65 -8.17
N PHE A 68 -1.68 -14.86 -7.50
CA PHE A 68 -0.23 -15.06 -7.51
C PHE A 68 0.36 -15.19 -8.93
N SER A 69 -0.30 -14.61 -9.94
CA SER A 69 0.26 -14.48 -11.28
C SER A 69 1.56 -13.68 -11.24
N ALA A 70 2.41 -13.79 -12.27
CA ALA A 70 3.66 -13.00 -12.34
C ALA A 70 3.40 -11.49 -12.14
N ARG A 71 2.34 -10.95 -12.76
CA ARG A 71 1.89 -9.57 -12.54
C ARG A 71 1.40 -9.34 -11.12
N GLY A 72 0.65 -10.28 -10.55
CA GLY A 72 0.18 -10.21 -9.16
C GLY A 72 1.32 -10.14 -8.15
N ILE A 73 2.35 -10.97 -8.32
CA ILE A 73 3.55 -10.96 -7.49
C ILE A 73 4.30 -9.63 -7.62
N MET A 74 4.50 -9.14 -8.85
CA MET A 74 5.11 -7.82 -9.07
C MET A 74 4.33 -6.71 -8.36
N LEU A 75 3.00 -6.69 -8.49
CA LEU A 75 2.15 -5.73 -7.78
C LEU A 75 2.22 -5.91 -6.26
N GLY A 76 2.34 -7.14 -5.77
CA GLY A 76 2.51 -7.43 -4.33
C GLY A 76 3.82 -6.88 -3.78
N VAL A 77 4.93 -7.04 -4.50
CA VAL A 77 6.23 -6.45 -4.14
C VAL A 77 6.14 -4.92 -4.13
N LEU A 78 5.49 -4.32 -5.13
CA LEU A 78 5.23 -2.88 -5.13
C LEU A 78 4.32 -2.45 -3.98
N GLY A 79 3.37 -3.29 -3.56
CA GLY A 79 2.54 -3.04 -2.38
C GLY A 79 3.31 -3.08 -1.08
N PHE A 80 4.27 -4.00 -0.96
CA PHE A 80 5.14 -4.10 0.21
C PHE A 80 6.01 -2.84 0.35
N PHE A 81 6.76 -2.46 -0.69
CA PHE A 81 7.67 -1.30 -0.62
C PHE A 81 6.96 0.05 -0.78
N GLY A 82 5.86 0.10 -1.51
CA GLY A 82 5.15 1.33 -1.81
C GLY A 82 4.13 1.74 -0.75
N GLY A 83 3.76 0.85 0.17
CA GLY A 83 2.79 1.12 1.24
C GLY A 83 1.54 1.84 0.73
N ILE A 84 1.12 2.90 1.42
CA ILE A 84 -0.08 3.65 1.04
C ILE A 84 0.09 4.41 -0.30
N MET A 85 1.31 4.82 -0.65
CA MET A 85 1.59 5.47 -1.94
C MET A 85 1.29 4.55 -3.13
N PHE A 86 1.38 3.23 -2.94
CA PHE A 86 0.95 2.25 -3.93
C PHE A 86 -0.49 1.79 -3.72
N LEU A 87 -0.84 1.39 -2.49
CA LEU A 87 -2.08 0.70 -2.19
C LEU A 87 -3.31 1.59 -2.47
N ALA A 88 -3.23 2.90 -2.16
CA ALA A 88 -4.37 3.79 -2.38
C ALA A 88 -4.66 4.03 -3.88
N PRO A 89 -3.69 4.40 -4.75
CA PRO A 89 -3.92 4.46 -6.20
C PRO A 89 -4.38 3.13 -6.79
N TYR A 90 -3.79 2.02 -6.34
CA TYR A 90 -4.14 0.69 -6.79
C TYR A 90 -5.60 0.33 -6.48
N LEU A 91 -6.04 0.57 -5.24
CA LEU A 91 -7.43 0.35 -4.82
C LEU A 91 -8.38 1.31 -5.52
N LEU A 92 -7.97 2.55 -5.76
CA LEU A 92 -8.78 3.55 -6.46
C LEU A 92 -9.05 3.08 -7.88
N PHE A 93 -8.00 2.71 -8.63
CA PHE A 93 -8.13 2.12 -9.96
C PHE A 93 -8.95 0.84 -9.95
N ALA A 94 -8.67 -0.09 -9.03
CA ALA A 94 -9.40 -1.35 -8.91
C ALA A 94 -10.90 -1.11 -8.62
N SER A 95 -11.25 -0.07 -7.88
CA SER A 95 -12.65 0.28 -7.59
C SER A 95 -13.45 0.71 -8.81
N PHE A 96 -12.80 1.33 -9.80
CA PHE A 96 -13.44 1.66 -11.08
C PHE A 96 -13.58 0.43 -11.94
N LYS A 97 -12.54 -0.43 -12.00
CA LYS A 97 -12.58 -1.69 -12.75
C LYS A 97 -13.64 -2.67 -12.21
N ALA A 98 -13.87 -2.65 -10.90
CA ALA A 98 -14.90 -3.46 -10.24
C ALA A 98 -16.32 -2.89 -10.40
N ASN A 99 -16.49 -1.74 -11.08
CA ASN A 99 -17.77 -1.02 -11.19
C ASN A 99 -18.48 -0.79 -9.84
N GLY A 100 -17.70 -0.62 -8.77
CA GLY A 100 -18.23 -0.48 -7.40
C GLY A 100 -18.62 -1.78 -6.70
N ASP A 101 -18.39 -2.97 -7.28
CA ASP A 101 -18.59 -4.24 -6.59
C ASP A 101 -17.43 -4.49 -5.60
N MET A 102 -17.78 -4.54 -4.32
CA MET A 102 -16.82 -4.71 -3.23
C MET A 102 -16.23 -6.12 -3.16
N LYS A 103 -16.97 -7.14 -3.62
CA LYS A 103 -16.45 -8.52 -3.71
C LYS A 103 -15.37 -8.60 -4.77
N VAL A 104 -15.62 -8.08 -5.97
CA VAL A 104 -14.64 -8.03 -7.06
C VAL A 104 -13.42 -7.20 -6.66
N LEU A 105 -13.64 -6.08 -5.96
CA LEU A 105 -12.54 -5.24 -5.48
C LEU A 105 -11.67 -5.97 -4.44
N LEU A 106 -12.25 -6.57 -3.40
CA LEU A 106 -11.46 -7.22 -2.33
C LEU A 106 -10.84 -8.55 -2.75
N LEU A 107 -11.61 -9.39 -3.46
CA LEU A 107 -11.22 -10.77 -3.77
C LEU A 107 -10.47 -10.88 -5.10
N GLY A 108 -10.68 -9.92 -6.01
CA GLY A 108 -10.29 -10.07 -7.42
C GLY A 108 -11.40 -10.75 -8.23
N LYS A 109 -11.38 -10.56 -9.56
CA LYS A 109 -12.46 -10.97 -10.46
C LYS A 109 -12.70 -12.49 -10.41
N ASP A 110 -11.67 -13.27 -10.68
CA ASP A 110 -11.77 -14.73 -10.78
C ASP A 110 -12.24 -15.38 -9.47
N ARG A 111 -11.90 -14.78 -8.32
CA ARG A 111 -12.29 -15.27 -6.99
C ARG A 111 -13.67 -14.80 -6.54
N ALA A 112 -14.17 -13.71 -7.11
CA ALA A 112 -15.51 -13.21 -6.83
C ALA A 112 -16.61 -14.03 -7.54
N ASN A 113 -16.24 -15.00 -8.38
CA ASN A 113 -17.14 -15.80 -9.23
C ASN A 113 -17.96 -14.93 -10.21
N VAL A 114 -17.31 -13.91 -10.80
CA VAL A 114 -17.91 -12.95 -11.76
C VAL A 114 -17.08 -12.85 -13.04
#